data_AF-A0AAI8YKY2-F1
#
_entry.id   AF-A0AAI8YKY2-F1
#
_cell.length_a   1.000
_cell.length_b   1.000
_cell.length_c   1.000
_cell.angle_alpha   90.00
_cell.angle_beta   90.00
_cell.angle_gamma   90.00
#
_symmetry.space_group_name_H-M   'P 1'
#
loop_
_entity.id
_entity.type
_entity.pdbx_description
1 polymer ?
#
loop_
_entity_poly.entity_id
_entity_poly.type
_entity_poly.pdbx_seq_one_letter_code
_entity_poly.pdbx_strand_id
1 'polypeptide(L)'
;MNTDSSRHISLAELRKHDRKDDCWIAVHSKVWDVTEFLHEHSGGPEIILQNAGTNATEAFDEVYAPGIFEENLSEDRFKSFLEPSSDVAPPGATMEVGEARKQKRSASADEVAGPPQLHALISAAHFETVAGQELTPKTWAFYSSTATDLSTHRQNKALLRRIMIQPRILRDVSKVDFRRKILGHDSAAPFFTSPAAMAKLAPPDGELALARAAGAEDIIQCVSNNASYPLSSIVESVDPKQPFFLQLYVNSERHKTADLLQKAKALGIKAIFVTVDAPVPGKREADERIAAVDIQSAISGAASSNDKKGGGLGRLMGQYIDKALTWSDLAWIKETSELPIVLKGVQSVADAEMALTYDVDAIFLSNHGGRSLDT
;
A
#
# COMPACT_ATOMS: atom_id res chain seq x y z
N MET A 1 37.37 -19.65 6.53
CA MET A 1 37.84 -19.01 5.29
C MET A 1 37.60 -17.52 5.43
N ASN A 2 38.62 -16.69 5.18
CA ASN A 2 38.61 -15.23 5.31
C ASN A 2 37.45 -14.59 4.55
N THR A 3 36.65 -13.74 5.21
CA THR A 3 35.80 -12.76 4.55
C THR A 3 36.33 -11.37 4.87
N ASP A 4 36.97 -10.79 3.86
CA ASP A 4 37.62 -9.48 3.86
C ASP A 4 36.60 -8.39 4.20
N SER A 5 36.95 -7.55 5.18
CA SER A 5 36.12 -6.44 5.63
C SER A 5 36.55 -5.18 4.87
N SER A 6 35.58 -4.50 4.24
CA SER A 6 35.62 -3.11 3.74
C SER A 6 36.41 -2.81 2.46
N ARG A 7 35.81 -3.04 1.29
CA ARG A 7 36.07 -2.22 0.09
C ARG A 7 34.93 -1.23 -0.10
N HIS A 8 34.92 -0.12 0.62
CA HIS A 8 33.93 0.93 0.32
C HIS A 8 34.21 1.53 -1.07
N ILE A 9 33.16 1.95 -1.76
CA ILE A 9 33.25 2.63 -3.06
C ILE A 9 33.16 4.12 -2.80
N SER A 10 34.13 4.91 -3.29
CA SER A 10 34.05 6.36 -3.20
C SER A 10 32.99 6.92 -4.17
N LEU A 11 32.47 8.12 -3.91
CA LEU A 11 31.56 8.79 -4.85
C LEU A 11 32.25 9.05 -6.21
N ALA A 12 33.57 9.27 -6.22
CA ALA A 12 34.35 9.44 -7.44
C ALA A 12 34.45 8.14 -8.26
N GLU A 13 34.47 6.99 -7.59
CA GLU A 13 34.42 5.69 -8.25
C GLU A 13 33.02 5.41 -8.78
N LEU A 14 31.97 5.65 -7.97
CA LEU A 14 30.58 5.50 -8.38
C LEU A 14 30.27 6.28 -9.66
N ARG A 15 30.75 7.53 -9.76
CA ARG A 15 30.57 8.42 -10.93
C ARG A 15 31.14 7.87 -12.25
N LYS A 16 32.00 6.85 -12.23
CA LYS A 16 32.53 6.24 -13.46
C LYS A 16 31.52 5.34 -14.17
N HIS A 17 30.49 4.91 -13.44
CA HIS A 17 29.46 3.97 -13.85
C HIS A 17 28.14 4.71 -14.15
N ASP A 18 28.21 5.69 -15.07
CA ASP A 18 27.13 6.60 -15.44
C ASP A 18 26.53 6.33 -16.83
N ARG A 19 26.80 5.16 -17.43
CA ARG A 19 26.44 4.82 -18.81
C ARG A 19 25.48 3.65 -18.89
N LYS A 20 24.76 3.54 -20.02
CA LYS A 20 23.75 2.49 -20.26
C LYS A 20 24.31 1.07 -20.23
N ASP A 21 25.57 0.89 -20.57
CA ASP A 21 26.30 -0.38 -20.57
C ASP A 21 27.16 -0.58 -19.31
N ASP A 22 27.14 0.38 -18.38
CA ASP A 22 27.89 0.37 -17.12
C ASP A 22 27.26 1.37 -16.14
N CYS A 23 26.19 0.94 -15.45
CA CYS A 23 25.31 1.81 -14.66
C CYS A 23 25.23 1.34 -13.21
N TRP A 24 25.85 2.09 -12.29
CA TRP A 24 25.73 1.85 -10.85
C TRP A 24 25.03 3.02 -10.17
N ILE A 25 24.30 2.73 -9.09
CA ILE A 25 23.66 3.75 -8.25
C ILE A 25 23.88 3.41 -6.77
N ALA A 26 23.89 4.43 -5.92
CA ALA A 26 23.86 4.24 -4.48
C ALA A 26 22.48 4.55 -3.90
N VAL A 27 21.94 3.65 -3.08
CA VAL A 27 20.67 3.82 -2.36
C VAL A 27 20.88 3.37 -0.92
N HIS A 28 20.51 4.21 0.04
CA HIS A 28 20.73 3.99 1.48
C HIS A 28 22.16 3.51 1.81
N SER A 29 23.16 4.18 1.22
CA SER A 29 24.59 3.87 1.37
C SER A 29 25.05 2.52 0.80
N LYS A 30 24.20 1.80 0.08
CA LYS A 30 24.54 0.58 -0.67
C LYS A 30 24.68 0.87 -2.15
N VAL A 31 25.74 0.40 -2.77
CA VAL A 31 26.03 0.55 -4.20
C VAL A 31 25.58 -0.71 -4.94
N TRP A 32 24.73 -0.52 -5.94
CA TRP A 32 24.13 -1.57 -6.75
C TRP A 32 24.49 -1.37 -8.22
N ASP A 33 24.79 -2.47 -8.91
CA ASP A 33 24.92 -2.52 -10.35
C ASP A 33 23.57 -2.84 -10.98
N VAL A 34 23.02 -1.84 -11.64
CA VAL A 34 21.66 -1.87 -12.21
C VAL A 34 21.71 -1.94 -13.73
N THR A 35 22.88 -2.20 -14.33
CA THR A 35 23.11 -2.17 -15.79
C THR A 35 22.11 -3.04 -16.55
N GLU A 36 21.96 -4.31 -16.16
CA GLU A 36 20.99 -5.20 -16.81
C GLU A 36 19.54 -4.88 -16.39
N PHE A 37 19.36 -4.35 -15.18
CA PHE A 37 18.05 -3.98 -14.64
C PHE A 37 17.43 -2.77 -15.38
N LEU A 38 18.25 -1.96 -16.06
CA LEU A 38 17.78 -0.87 -16.92
C LEU A 38 16.73 -1.33 -17.94
N HIS A 39 16.85 -2.56 -18.43
CA HIS A 39 15.95 -3.14 -19.44
C HIS A 39 14.68 -3.77 -18.85
N GLU A 40 14.71 -4.09 -17.55
CA GLU A 40 13.62 -4.73 -16.81
C GLU A 40 12.80 -3.70 -16.02
N HIS A 41 13.34 -2.49 -15.87
CA HIS A 41 12.73 -1.41 -15.13
C HIS A 41 11.42 -0.90 -15.77
N SER A 42 10.33 -0.97 -15.01
CA SER A 42 8.96 -0.66 -15.48
C SER A 42 8.74 0.80 -15.88
N GLY A 43 9.49 1.74 -15.29
CA GLY A 43 9.51 3.16 -15.65
C GLY A 43 10.41 3.50 -16.85
N GLY A 44 11.04 2.49 -17.46
CA GLY A 44 12.02 2.64 -18.52
C GLY A 44 13.43 2.96 -18.01
N PRO A 45 14.46 2.71 -18.83
CA PRO A 45 15.87 2.88 -18.45
C PRO A 45 16.23 4.34 -18.09
N GLU A 46 15.49 5.29 -18.65
CA GLU A 46 15.85 6.71 -18.63
C GLU A 46 15.70 7.34 -17.24
N ILE A 47 14.83 6.80 -16.39
CA ILE A 47 14.64 7.25 -15.00
C ILE A 47 15.85 6.84 -14.14
N ILE A 48 16.35 5.62 -14.32
CA ILE A 48 17.54 5.14 -13.61
C ILE A 48 18.77 5.88 -14.13
N LEU A 49 18.88 6.07 -15.46
CA LEU A 49 20.01 6.76 -16.08
C LEU A 49 20.15 8.22 -15.65
N GLN A 50 19.06 8.90 -15.27
CA GLN A 50 19.13 10.25 -14.68
C GLN A 50 19.92 10.30 -13.36
N ASN A 51 20.03 9.16 -12.67
CA ASN A 51 20.72 9.03 -11.40
C ASN A 51 21.97 8.13 -11.49
N ALA A 52 22.37 7.72 -12.70
CA ALA A 52 23.53 6.85 -12.90
C ALA A 52 24.81 7.50 -12.36
N GLY A 53 25.61 6.72 -11.64
CA GLY A 53 26.83 7.18 -10.98
C GLY A 53 26.61 8.13 -9.79
N THR A 54 25.40 8.21 -9.24
CA THR A 54 25.06 9.11 -8.12
C THR A 54 24.45 8.38 -6.91
N ASN A 55 24.34 9.11 -5.79
CA ASN A 55 23.51 8.68 -4.67
C ASN A 55 22.05 9.05 -4.96
N ALA A 56 21.29 8.04 -5.36
CA ALA A 56 19.91 8.16 -5.80
C ALA A 56 18.91 8.01 -4.64
N THR A 57 19.34 8.00 -3.37
CA THR A 57 18.45 7.69 -2.23
C THR A 57 17.20 8.56 -2.20
N GLU A 58 17.32 9.87 -2.42
CA GLU A 58 16.17 10.79 -2.40
C GLU A 58 15.20 10.50 -3.55
N ALA A 59 15.69 10.44 -4.79
CA ALA A 59 14.89 10.10 -5.97
C ALA A 59 14.28 8.68 -5.87
N PHE A 60 14.99 7.77 -5.20
CA PHE A 60 14.53 6.41 -4.95
C PHE A 60 13.42 6.39 -3.90
N ASP A 61 13.57 7.09 -2.79
CA ASP A 61 12.58 7.14 -1.71
C ASP A 61 11.29 7.86 -2.11
N GLU A 62 11.34 8.74 -3.11
CA GLU A 62 10.15 9.36 -3.70
C GLU A 62 9.25 8.35 -4.44
N VAL A 63 9.85 7.34 -5.07
CA VAL A 63 9.15 6.44 -6.01
C VAL A 63 9.02 5.02 -5.47
N TYR A 64 10.01 4.55 -4.72
CA TYR A 64 10.17 3.17 -4.28
C TYR A 64 10.13 3.03 -2.76
N ALA A 65 9.90 1.81 -2.28
CA ALA A 65 9.99 1.47 -0.88
C ALA A 65 11.43 1.10 -0.51
N PRO A 66 11.92 1.50 0.68
CA PRO A 66 13.17 0.99 1.23
C PRO A 66 13.16 -0.55 1.22
N GLY A 67 14.24 -1.18 0.77
CA GLY A 67 14.36 -2.64 0.72
C GLY A 67 13.99 -3.30 -0.62
N ILE A 68 13.42 -2.56 -1.59
CA ILE A 68 12.95 -3.16 -2.85
C ILE A 68 14.10 -3.75 -3.70
N PHE A 69 15.32 -3.22 -3.58
CA PHE A 69 16.49 -3.79 -4.27
C PHE A 69 16.98 -5.08 -3.62
N GLU A 70 16.97 -5.15 -2.29
CA GLU A 70 17.33 -6.37 -1.57
C GLU A 70 16.35 -7.53 -1.84
N GLU A 71 15.10 -7.22 -2.17
CA GLU A 71 14.09 -8.24 -2.50
C GLU A 71 14.06 -8.61 -4.00
N ASN A 72 14.38 -7.68 -4.91
CA ASN A 72 14.20 -7.88 -6.36
C ASN A 72 15.51 -7.95 -7.17
N LEU A 73 16.63 -7.51 -6.63
CA LEU A 73 17.95 -7.69 -7.25
C LEU A 73 18.68 -8.84 -6.58
N SER A 74 19.31 -9.66 -7.41
CA SER A 74 20.15 -10.76 -6.94
C SER A 74 21.39 -10.24 -6.19
N GLU A 75 21.85 -10.98 -5.18
CA GLU A 75 22.94 -10.54 -4.29
C GLU A 75 24.26 -10.22 -5.03
N ASP A 76 24.49 -10.80 -6.21
CA ASP A 76 25.66 -10.54 -7.08
C ASP A 76 25.66 -9.12 -7.69
N ARG A 77 24.54 -8.42 -7.63
CA ARG A 77 24.39 -7.02 -8.07
C ARG A 77 24.80 -6.01 -6.99
N PHE A 78 24.84 -6.44 -5.73
CA PHE A 78 25.39 -5.62 -4.66
C PHE A 78 26.90 -5.54 -4.79
N LYS A 79 27.45 -4.32 -4.97
CA LYS A 79 28.90 -4.13 -5.12
C LYS A 79 29.59 -3.87 -3.80
N SER A 80 29.11 -2.88 -3.05
CA SER A 80 29.63 -2.54 -1.72
C SER A 80 28.83 -1.42 -1.07
N PHE A 81 29.30 -0.90 0.06
CA PHE A 81 28.83 0.33 0.67
C PHE A 81 29.55 1.56 0.12
N LEU A 82 28.83 2.67 -0.02
CA LEU A 82 29.40 3.97 -0.37
C LEU A 82 30.25 4.50 0.79
N GLU A 83 31.40 5.12 0.49
CA GLU A 83 32.20 5.81 1.51
C GLU A 83 31.41 6.99 2.11
N PRO A 84 31.50 7.22 3.43
CA PRO A 84 30.98 8.43 4.04
C PRO A 84 31.75 9.64 3.49
N SER A 85 31.14 10.41 2.59
CA SER A 85 31.69 11.68 2.11
C SER A 85 31.08 12.84 2.89
N SER A 86 31.90 13.82 3.24
CA SER A 86 31.50 15.13 3.77
C SER A 86 30.63 15.96 2.81
N ASP A 87 30.40 15.47 1.58
CA ASP A 87 29.47 16.06 0.61
C ASP A 87 28.02 15.55 0.76
N VAL A 88 27.75 14.68 1.75
CA VAL A 88 26.39 14.32 2.15
C VAL A 88 25.97 15.27 3.27
N ALA A 89 25.04 16.18 2.98
CA ALA A 89 24.42 17.01 4.00
C ALA A 89 23.81 16.11 5.09
N PRO A 90 23.95 16.45 6.39
CA PRO A 90 23.31 15.71 7.46
C PRO A 90 21.78 15.74 7.28
N PRO A 91 21.04 14.77 7.84
CA PRO A 91 19.58 14.78 7.74
C PRO A 91 19.05 16.04 8.45
N GLY A 92 18.52 16.97 7.67
CA GLY A 92 17.95 18.23 8.15
C GLY A 92 18.85 19.44 7.89
N ALA A 93 18.83 19.95 6.67
CA ALA A 93 19.14 21.34 6.37
C ALA A 93 18.39 21.75 5.09
N THR A 94 17.25 22.41 5.26
CA THR A 94 16.53 23.13 4.20
C THR A 94 17.46 24.18 3.58
N MET A 95 17.68 24.11 2.27
CA MET A 95 18.27 25.21 1.50
C MET A 95 17.29 25.72 0.45
N GLU A 96 17.09 27.04 0.50
CA GLU A 96 16.23 27.84 -0.35
C GLU A 96 16.61 27.73 -1.83
N VAL A 97 15.62 27.51 -2.69
CA VAL A 97 15.77 27.67 -4.15
C VAL A 97 15.32 29.07 -4.53
N GLY A 98 16.26 29.82 -5.11
CA GLY A 98 16.07 31.18 -5.61
C GLY A 98 15.10 31.29 -6.79
N GLU A 99 14.26 32.31 -6.66
CA GLU A 99 13.38 33.02 -7.60
C GLU A 99 13.47 32.74 -9.11
N ALA A 100 12.32 32.36 -9.71
CA ALA A 100 11.85 32.95 -10.97
C ALA A 100 10.35 32.67 -11.26
N ARG A 101 9.45 33.50 -10.69
CA ARG A 101 8.28 34.16 -11.34
C ARG A 101 7.29 34.68 -10.31
N LYS A 102 7.57 35.87 -9.78
CA LYS A 102 6.58 36.71 -9.09
C LYS A 102 5.64 37.33 -10.12
N GLN A 103 4.46 36.75 -10.31
CA GLN A 103 3.29 37.51 -10.75
C GLN A 103 2.51 37.93 -9.50
N LYS A 104 2.58 39.23 -9.20
CA LYS A 104 1.92 39.90 -8.08
C LYS A 104 0.43 39.53 -8.03
N ARG A 105 0.04 38.73 -7.04
CA ARG A 105 -1.24 38.88 -6.37
C ARG A 105 -0.96 39.40 -4.96
N SER A 106 -1.55 40.54 -4.66
CA SER A 106 -1.50 41.21 -3.36
C SER A 106 -1.95 40.26 -2.25
N ALA A 107 -1.07 40.03 -1.28
CA ALA A 107 -1.37 39.30 -0.07
C ALA A 107 -2.42 40.05 0.76
N SER A 108 -3.56 39.42 0.99
CA SER A 108 -4.26 39.54 2.26
C SER A 108 -3.68 38.49 3.21
N ALA A 109 -3.46 38.89 4.46
CA ALA A 109 -2.95 38.03 5.52
C ALA A 109 -3.97 36.94 5.86
N ASP A 110 -3.79 35.75 5.30
CA ASP A 110 -4.20 34.49 5.91
C ASP A 110 -2.93 33.65 5.96
N GLU A 111 -2.36 33.48 7.16
CA GLU A 111 -1.41 32.41 7.42
C GLU A 111 -2.09 31.11 6.97
N VAL A 112 -1.42 30.34 6.09
CA VAL A 112 -1.90 29.00 5.74
C VAL A 112 -1.77 28.16 7.01
N ALA A 113 -2.83 28.11 7.80
CA ALA A 113 -2.90 27.29 8.98
C ALA A 113 -2.75 25.83 8.52
N GLY A 114 -1.72 25.14 9.03
CA GLY A 114 -1.56 23.71 8.83
C GLY A 114 -2.76 22.92 9.38
N PRO A 115 -2.77 21.59 9.21
CA PRO A 115 -3.92 20.77 9.62
C PRO A 115 -4.26 21.01 11.10
N PRO A 116 -5.55 20.95 11.47
CA PRO A 116 -5.96 21.14 12.84
C PRO A 116 -5.31 20.10 13.76
N GLN A 117 -5.13 20.47 15.03
CA GLN A 117 -4.60 19.57 16.05
C GLN A 117 -5.47 18.29 16.15
N LEU A 118 -4.84 17.13 16.39
CA LEU A 118 -5.53 15.83 16.40
C LEU A 118 -6.76 15.80 17.33
N HIS A 119 -6.67 16.44 18.49
CA HIS A 119 -7.78 16.49 19.46
C HIS A 119 -9.00 17.30 18.97
N ALA A 120 -8.86 18.12 17.93
CA ALA A 120 -9.97 18.84 17.29
C ALA A 120 -10.75 17.96 16.29
N LEU A 121 -10.22 16.77 15.95
CA LEU A 121 -10.87 15.82 15.05
C LEU A 121 -11.85 14.93 15.82
N ILE A 122 -13.08 15.42 16.00
CA ILE A 122 -14.12 14.79 16.83
C ILE A 122 -14.69 13.49 16.21
N SER A 123 -14.63 13.33 14.88
CA SER A 123 -15.21 12.17 14.20
C SER A 123 -14.41 11.74 12.97
N ALA A 124 -14.62 10.51 12.50
CA ALA A 124 -14.03 9.99 11.27
C ALA A 124 -14.26 10.92 10.05
N ALA A 125 -15.41 11.59 9.98
CA ALA A 125 -15.73 12.51 8.88
C ALA A 125 -14.87 13.79 8.89
N HIS A 126 -14.35 14.21 10.05
CA HIS A 126 -13.43 15.35 10.11
C HIS A 126 -12.08 14.98 9.49
N PHE A 127 -11.60 13.75 9.66
CA PHE A 127 -10.38 13.28 8.97
C PHE A 127 -10.57 13.30 7.45
N GLU A 128 -11.72 12.86 6.94
CA GLU A 128 -12.05 12.93 5.51
C GLU A 128 -12.05 14.38 5.00
N THR A 129 -12.60 15.32 5.79
CA THR A 129 -12.64 16.75 5.43
C THR A 129 -11.25 17.36 5.36
N VAL A 130 -10.41 17.13 6.37
CA VAL A 130 -9.03 17.64 6.41
C VAL A 130 -8.20 16.99 5.30
N ALA A 131 -8.32 15.68 5.11
CA ALA A 131 -7.62 14.97 4.03
C ALA A 131 -7.98 15.54 2.64
N GLY A 132 -9.22 15.96 2.42
CA GLY A 132 -9.62 16.61 1.16
C GLY A 132 -9.02 17.99 0.91
N GLN A 133 -8.47 18.63 1.95
CA GLN A 133 -7.80 19.94 1.87
C GLN A 133 -6.27 19.79 1.79
N GLU A 134 -5.71 18.80 2.50
CA GLU A 134 -4.26 18.63 2.66
C GLU A 134 -3.63 17.70 1.61
N LEU A 135 -4.36 16.70 1.12
CA LEU A 135 -3.81 15.74 0.17
C LEU A 135 -3.66 16.36 -1.22
N THR A 136 -2.66 15.88 -1.97
CA THR A 136 -2.55 16.24 -3.39
C THR A 136 -3.85 15.87 -4.13
N PRO A 137 -4.24 16.62 -5.19
CA PRO A 137 -5.44 16.29 -5.95
C PRO A 137 -5.47 14.85 -6.44
N LYS A 138 -4.30 14.29 -6.81
CA LYS A 138 -4.17 12.90 -7.27
C LYS A 138 -4.40 11.92 -6.13
N THR A 139 -3.76 12.10 -4.98
CA THR A 139 -3.96 11.24 -3.82
C THR A 139 -5.42 11.28 -3.36
N TRP A 140 -5.98 12.48 -3.23
CA TRP A 140 -7.39 12.65 -2.83
C TRP A 140 -8.33 11.95 -3.82
N ALA A 141 -8.14 12.14 -5.12
CA ALA A 141 -8.93 11.47 -6.14
C ALA A 141 -8.77 9.94 -6.05
N PHE A 142 -7.56 9.43 -5.81
CA PHE A 142 -7.34 8.00 -5.66
C PHE A 142 -8.07 7.40 -4.44
N TYR A 143 -8.04 8.07 -3.29
CA TYR A 143 -8.68 7.58 -2.07
C TYR A 143 -10.19 7.77 -2.06
N SER A 144 -10.67 8.97 -2.42
CA SER A 144 -12.10 9.32 -2.32
C SER A 144 -12.96 8.80 -3.48
N SER A 145 -12.36 8.49 -4.64
CA SER A 145 -13.13 8.03 -5.80
C SER A 145 -13.74 6.65 -5.61
N THR A 146 -14.92 6.46 -6.19
CA THR A 146 -15.59 5.17 -6.31
C THR A 146 -16.03 4.94 -7.75
N ALA A 147 -16.66 3.80 -8.03
CA ALA A 147 -17.04 3.45 -9.38
C ALA A 147 -18.12 4.39 -9.92
N THR A 148 -17.97 4.79 -11.18
CA THR A 148 -18.98 5.46 -12.03
C THR A 148 -19.75 6.59 -11.33
N ASP A 149 -21.03 6.41 -11.04
CA ASP A 149 -21.96 7.44 -10.52
C ASP A 149 -21.98 7.50 -8.98
N LEU A 150 -21.09 6.75 -8.33
CA LEU A 150 -20.91 6.69 -6.87
C LEU A 150 -22.21 6.26 -6.15
N SER A 151 -23.10 5.54 -6.84
CA SER A 151 -24.42 5.14 -6.35
C SER A 151 -24.26 4.14 -5.21
N THR A 152 -23.54 3.05 -5.44
CA THR A 152 -23.25 2.00 -4.46
C THR A 152 -22.52 2.56 -3.23
N HIS A 153 -21.54 3.46 -3.41
CA HIS A 153 -20.83 4.09 -2.30
C HIS A 153 -21.77 4.89 -1.38
N ARG A 154 -22.64 5.72 -1.97
CA ARG A 154 -23.65 6.48 -1.21
C ARG A 154 -24.65 5.56 -0.52
N GLN A 155 -25.08 4.50 -1.20
CA GLN A 155 -26.01 3.52 -0.65
C GLN A 155 -25.42 2.74 0.53
N ASN A 156 -24.13 2.39 0.51
CA ASN A 156 -23.45 1.78 1.66
C ASN A 156 -23.56 2.65 2.91
N LYS A 157 -23.28 3.96 2.80
CA LYS A 157 -23.40 4.92 3.91
C LYS A 157 -24.86 5.10 4.35
N ALA A 158 -25.79 5.13 3.39
CA ALA A 158 -27.22 5.30 3.67
C ALA A 158 -27.87 4.06 4.32
N LEU A 159 -27.37 2.86 4.06
CA LEU A 159 -27.94 1.61 4.57
C LEU A 159 -28.00 1.59 6.11
N LEU A 160 -26.91 1.98 6.77
CA LEU A 160 -26.86 2.01 8.24
C LEU A 160 -27.88 2.98 8.85
N ARG A 161 -28.24 4.05 8.13
CA ARG A 161 -29.25 5.03 8.57
C ARG A 161 -30.68 4.49 8.50
N ARG A 162 -30.90 3.35 7.84
CA ARG A 162 -32.20 2.66 7.79
C ARG A 162 -32.45 1.80 9.03
N ILE A 163 -31.43 1.56 9.87
CA ILE A 163 -31.51 0.73 11.06
C ILE A 163 -31.57 1.65 12.29
N MET A 164 -32.67 1.58 13.04
CA MET A 164 -32.83 2.31 14.30
C MET A 164 -32.48 1.40 15.48
N ILE A 165 -31.63 1.89 16.38
CA ILE A 165 -31.30 1.18 17.62
C ILE A 165 -32.50 1.31 18.58
N GLN A 166 -32.90 0.20 19.20
CA GLN A 166 -33.88 0.20 20.29
C GLN A 166 -33.14 0.10 21.64
N PRO A 167 -32.79 1.23 22.28
CA PRO A 167 -32.02 1.21 23.51
C PRO A 167 -32.83 0.57 24.63
N ARG A 168 -32.15 -0.24 25.45
CA ARG A 168 -32.74 -0.78 26.69
C ARG A 168 -32.41 0.16 27.83
N ILE A 169 -33.44 0.69 28.48
CA ILE A 169 -33.29 1.57 29.66
C ILE A 169 -33.12 0.74 30.95
N LEU A 170 -32.66 1.40 32.02
CA LEU A 170 -32.48 0.81 33.36
C LEU A 170 -31.59 -0.45 33.36
N ARG A 171 -30.52 -0.42 32.56
CA ARG A 171 -29.46 -1.43 32.56
C ARG A 171 -28.22 -0.85 33.21
N ASP A 172 -27.59 -1.62 34.09
CA ASP A 172 -26.27 -1.26 34.62
C ASP A 172 -25.24 -1.34 33.48
N VAL A 173 -24.75 -0.18 33.08
CA VAL A 173 -23.73 0.00 32.04
C VAL A 173 -22.47 0.65 32.62
N SER A 174 -22.26 0.54 33.94
CA SER A 174 -21.05 1.03 34.62
C SER A 174 -19.77 0.35 34.12
N LYS A 175 -19.90 -0.85 33.52
CA LYS A 175 -18.82 -1.58 32.85
C LYS A 175 -19.32 -2.04 31.48
N VAL A 176 -18.60 -1.66 30.43
CA VAL A 176 -18.87 -2.05 29.04
C VAL A 176 -17.59 -2.63 28.45
N ASP A 177 -17.70 -3.79 27.79
CA ASP A 177 -16.59 -4.41 27.09
C ASP A 177 -16.95 -4.69 25.62
N PHE A 178 -16.25 -4.00 24.73
CA PHE A 178 -16.41 -4.11 23.30
C PHE A 178 -15.31 -4.96 22.63
N ARG A 179 -14.41 -5.56 23.41
CA ARG A 179 -13.40 -6.53 22.94
C ARG A 179 -14.04 -7.72 22.27
N ARG A 180 -13.45 -8.22 21.19
CA ARG A 180 -13.96 -9.40 20.46
C ARG A 180 -12.81 -10.24 19.94
N LYS A 181 -13.13 -11.50 19.60
CA LYS A 181 -12.25 -12.33 18.78
C LYS A 181 -12.68 -12.22 17.32
N ILE A 182 -11.74 -11.91 16.43
CA ILE A 182 -11.95 -11.89 14.97
C ILE A 182 -11.08 -13.00 14.39
N LEU A 183 -11.70 -14.01 13.78
CA LEU A 183 -11.04 -15.24 13.32
C LEU A 183 -10.18 -15.91 14.41
N GLY A 184 -10.67 -15.90 15.67
CA GLY A 184 -9.97 -16.48 16.82
C GLY A 184 -8.95 -15.57 17.51
N HIS A 185 -8.58 -14.43 16.91
CA HIS A 185 -7.59 -13.50 17.46
C HIS A 185 -8.23 -12.37 18.27
N ASP A 186 -7.65 -12.05 19.42
CA ASP A 186 -8.12 -10.97 20.28
C ASP A 186 -8.00 -9.60 19.59
N SER A 187 -9.01 -8.76 19.78
CA SER A 187 -9.06 -7.38 19.30
C SER A 187 -9.72 -6.52 20.38
N ALA A 188 -9.12 -5.36 20.65
CA ALA A 188 -9.67 -4.36 21.57
C ALA A 188 -11.04 -3.86 21.11
N ALA A 189 -11.30 -3.88 19.80
CA ALA A 189 -12.51 -3.39 19.20
C ALA A 189 -13.19 -4.39 18.24
N PRO A 190 -14.51 -4.27 17.99
CA PRO A 190 -15.24 -5.16 17.08
C PRO A 190 -15.05 -4.78 15.61
N PHE A 191 -13.90 -4.22 15.26
CA PHE A 191 -13.49 -3.85 13.91
C PHE A 191 -11.98 -4.05 13.75
N PHE A 192 -11.52 -4.04 12.52
CA PHE A 192 -10.12 -4.13 12.13
C PHE A 192 -9.87 -3.18 10.95
N THR A 193 -8.61 -2.83 10.66
CA THR A 193 -8.33 -1.99 9.50
C THR A 193 -8.47 -2.81 8.21
N SER A 194 -9.39 -2.42 7.35
CA SER A 194 -9.58 -3.05 6.04
C SER A 194 -8.35 -2.87 5.14
N PRO A 195 -8.07 -3.80 4.20
CA PRO A 195 -6.93 -3.64 3.30
C PRO A 195 -7.14 -2.45 2.37
N ALA A 196 -6.22 -1.48 2.47
CA ALA A 196 -6.14 -0.33 1.58
C ALA A 196 -4.73 -0.28 0.98
N ALA A 197 -4.65 -0.11 -0.34
CA ALA A 197 -3.40 0.01 -1.06
C ALA A 197 -2.85 1.43 -1.01
N MET A 198 -1.54 1.55 -1.22
CA MET A 198 -0.88 2.82 -1.48
C MET A 198 -1.03 3.85 -0.36
N ALA A 199 -0.84 3.45 0.90
CA ALA A 199 -0.92 4.37 2.02
C ALA A 199 0.17 5.45 1.98
N LYS A 200 1.33 5.17 1.33
CA LYS A 200 2.43 6.14 1.18
C LYS A 200 2.05 7.39 0.36
N LEU A 201 0.94 7.35 -0.40
CA LEU A 201 0.42 8.51 -1.13
C LEU A 201 0.00 9.67 -0.22
N ALA A 202 -0.27 9.41 1.07
CA ALA A 202 -0.61 10.43 2.05
C ALA A 202 0.59 10.75 2.97
N PRO A 203 0.89 9.99 4.04
CA PRO A 203 2.14 10.14 4.77
C PRO A 203 3.25 9.23 4.22
N PRO A 204 4.53 9.62 4.29
CA PRO A 204 5.66 8.78 3.87
C PRO A 204 5.65 7.39 4.51
N ASP A 205 5.28 7.29 5.79
CA ASP A 205 5.27 6.03 6.54
C ASP A 205 4.20 5.02 6.10
N GLY A 206 3.19 5.46 5.33
CA GLY A 206 2.16 4.60 4.75
C GLY A 206 1.62 3.51 5.68
N GLU A 207 1.73 2.25 5.24
CA GLU A 207 1.22 1.09 5.96
C GLU A 207 1.99 0.80 7.27
N LEU A 208 3.22 1.30 7.44
CA LEU A 208 3.96 1.19 8.69
C LEU A 208 3.31 2.02 9.80
N ALA A 209 2.78 3.21 9.46
CA ALA A 209 2.01 4.01 10.41
C ALA A 209 0.70 3.32 10.81
N LEU A 210 0.05 2.63 9.86
CA LEU A 210 -1.14 1.82 10.14
C LEU A 210 -0.81 0.64 11.07
N ALA A 211 0.33 -0.02 10.88
CA ALA A 211 0.77 -1.11 11.75
C ALA A 211 1.02 -0.64 13.17
N ARG A 212 1.75 0.47 13.34
CA ARG A 212 2.00 1.06 14.66
C ARG A 212 0.73 1.49 15.36
N ALA A 213 -0.22 2.10 14.63
CA ALA A 213 -1.51 2.48 15.18
C ALA A 213 -2.35 1.25 15.58
N ALA A 214 -2.39 0.23 14.72
CA ALA A 214 -3.11 -1.02 15.01
C ALA A 214 -2.55 -1.74 16.25
N GLY A 215 -1.22 -1.80 16.37
CA GLY A 215 -0.55 -2.36 17.55
C GLY A 215 -0.71 -1.54 18.82
N ALA A 216 -0.70 -0.21 18.74
CA ALA A 216 -0.93 0.65 19.90
C ALA A 216 -2.37 0.55 20.44
N GLU A 217 -3.34 0.30 19.55
CA GLU A 217 -4.76 0.20 19.89
C GLU A 217 -5.25 -1.25 20.05
N ASP A 218 -4.35 -2.24 19.99
CA ASP A 218 -4.66 -3.68 20.08
C ASP A 218 -5.77 -4.13 19.09
N ILE A 219 -5.77 -3.58 17.86
CA ILE A 219 -6.69 -4.00 16.78
C ILE A 219 -5.93 -4.69 15.66
N ILE A 220 -6.62 -5.52 14.88
CA ILE A 220 -6.00 -6.24 13.77
C ILE A 220 -5.82 -5.32 12.55
N GLN A 221 -4.72 -5.49 11.81
CA GLN A 221 -4.55 -4.92 10.48
C GLN A 221 -4.66 -5.99 9.39
N CYS A 222 -5.50 -5.74 8.39
CA CYS A 222 -5.48 -6.50 7.14
C CYS A 222 -4.64 -5.73 6.10
N VAL A 223 -3.49 -6.29 5.71
CA VAL A 223 -2.54 -5.67 4.77
C VAL A 223 -3.00 -5.91 3.33
N SER A 224 -2.92 -4.90 2.49
CA SER A 224 -3.24 -4.99 1.05
C SER A 224 -2.15 -5.75 0.29
N ASN A 225 -2.54 -6.55 -0.70
CA ASN A 225 -1.62 -7.13 -1.68
C ASN A 225 -0.87 -6.07 -2.53
N ASN A 226 -1.39 -4.85 -2.49
CA ASN A 226 -0.93 -3.67 -3.23
C ASN A 226 -0.42 -2.58 -2.26
N ALA A 227 0.10 -2.98 -1.09
CA ALA A 227 0.68 -2.05 -0.13
C ALA A 227 1.93 -1.36 -0.69
N SER A 228 2.24 -0.17 -0.18
CA SER A 228 3.46 0.57 -0.57
C SER A 228 4.73 -0.08 -0.04
N TYR A 229 4.66 -0.82 1.07
CA TYR A 229 5.83 -1.47 1.69
C TYR A 229 5.79 -2.99 1.54
N PRO A 230 6.96 -3.67 1.53
CA PRO A 230 7.01 -5.12 1.63
C PRO A 230 6.25 -5.63 2.85
N LEU A 231 5.64 -6.82 2.73
CA LEU A 231 4.88 -7.42 3.82
C LEU A 231 5.73 -7.62 5.08
N SER A 232 6.99 -8.04 4.92
CA SER A 232 7.97 -8.20 5.99
C SER A 232 8.18 -6.89 6.74
N SER A 233 8.47 -5.80 6.03
CA SER A 233 8.68 -4.47 6.64
C SER A 233 7.48 -4.00 7.46
N ILE A 234 6.25 -4.28 7.01
CA ILE A 234 5.03 -3.92 7.75
C ILE A 234 4.93 -4.74 9.04
N VAL A 235 5.05 -6.07 8.94
CA VAL A 235 4.91 -6.98 10.09
C VAL A 235 6.02 -6.76 11.12
N GLU A 236 7.25 -6.55 10.67
CA GLU A 236 8.44 -6.37 11.52
C GLU A 236 8.54 -4.96 12.14
N SER A 237 7.70 -4.01 11.71
CA SER A 237 7.69 -2.64 12.26
C SER A 237 7.09 -2.52 13.66
N VAL A 238 6.50 -3.59 14.19
CA VAL A 238 5.78 -3.62 15.47
C VAL A 238 6.08 -4.91 16.25
N ASP A 239 5.51 -5.05 17.45
CA ASP A 239 5.67 -6.24 18.27
C ASP A 239 5.23 -7.51 17.49
N PRO A 240 6.03 -8.59 17.48
CA PRO A 240 5.69 -9.83 16.77
C PRO A 240 4.38 -10.51 17.18
N LYS A 241 3.79 -10.11 18.31
CA LYS A 241 2.47 -10.60 18.76
C LYS A 241 1.31 -9.92 18.04
N GLN A 242 1.55 -8.78 17.37
CA GLN A 242 0.51 -8.06 16.64
C GLN A 242 -0.11 -8.98 15.57
N PRO A 243 -1.42 -9.23 15.61
CA PRO A 243 -2.08 -10.02 14.59
C PRO A 243 -2.23 -9.23 13.28
N PHE A 244 -1.83 -9.87 12.18
CA PHE A 244 -2.02 -9.37 10.83
C PHE A 244 -2.82 -10.37 9.98
N PHE A 245 -3.70 -9.85 9.15
CA PHE A 245 -4.29 -10.57 8.02
C PHE A 245 -3.67 -10.08 6.72
N LEU A 246 -3.70 -10.90 5.68
CA LEU A 246 -3.26 -10.51 4.33
C LEU A 246 -4.42 -10.57 3.37
N GLN A 247 -4.69 -9.48 2.66
CA GLN A 247 -5.55 -9.48 1.49
C GLN A 247 -4.79 -10.06 0.30
N LEU A 248 -5.43 -11.00 -0.38
CA LEU A 248 -4.88 -11.65 -1.58
C LEU A 248 -5.65 -11.19 -2.82
N TYR A 249 -4.87 -10.81 -3.84
CA TYR A 249 -5.31 -10.86 -5.23
C TYR A 249 -4.53 -11.98 -5.92
N VAL A 250 -5.26 -12.95 -6.50
CA VAL A 250 -4.61 -14.05 -7.21
C VAL A 250 -3.98 -13.50 -8.49
N ASN A 251 -2.69 -13.73 -8.64
CA ASN A 251 -1.93 -13.36 -9.83
C ASN A 251 -2.21 -14.37 -10.95
N SER A 252 -2.34 -13.87 -12.19
CA SER A 252 -2.46 -14.72 -13.38
C SER A 252 -1.29 -15.72 -13.51
N GLU A 253 -0.11 -15.33 -13.03
CA GLU A 253 1.03 -16.21 -12.82
C GLU A 253 0.94 -16.87 -11.43
N ARG A 254 0.27 -18.03 -11.34
CA ARG A 254 -0.09 -18.68 -10.07
C ARG A 254 1.09 -18.97 -9.14
N HIS A 255 2.30 -19.17 -9.65
CA HIS A 255 3.50 -19.37 -8.82
C HIS A 255 3.79 -18.15 -7.93
N LYS A 256 3.62 -16.92 -8.43
CA LYS A 256 3.81 -15.69 -7.63
C LYS A 256 2.84 -15.62 -6.45
N THR A 257 1.62 -16.13 -6.64
CA THR A 257 0.63 -16.24 -5.57
C THR A 257 1.07 -17.28 -4.54
N ALA A 258 1.56 -18.44 -4.98
CA ALA A 258 2.07 -19.47 -4.07
C ALA A 258 3.24 -18.94 -3.21
N ASP A 259 4.20 -18.25 -3.83
CA ASP A 259 5.35 -17.66 -3.13
C ASP A 259 4.91 -16.64 -2.07
N LEU A 260 3.93 -15.79 -2.40
CA LEU A 260 3.37 -14.82 -1.45
C LEU A 260 2.66 -15.52 -0.28
N LEU A 261 1.90 -16.58 -0.52
CA LEU A 261 1.22 -17.32 0.54
C LEU A 261 2.21 -18.00 1.49
N GLN A 262 3.30 -18.57 0.96
CA GLN A 262 4.37 -19.13 1.77
C GLN A 262 5.09 -18.06 2.59
N LYS A 263 5.41 -16.90 1.99
CA LYS A 263 5.99 -15.74 2.71
C LYS A 263 5.05 -15.24 3.81
N ALA A 264 3.75 -15.15 3.53
CA ALA A 264 2.74 -14.74 4.50
C ALA A 264 2.69 -15.68 5.71
N LYS A 265 2.69 -17.00 5.47
CA LYS A 265 2.74 -18.01 6.53
C LYS A 265 4.01 -17.88 7.38
N ALA A 266 5.18 -17.73 6.74
CA ALA A 266 6.46 -17.57 7.43
C ALA A 266 6.52 -16.31 8.30
N LEU A 267 5.89 -15.22 7.85
CA LEU A 267 5.75 -13.97 8.60
C LEU A 267 4.66 -14.01 9.69
N GLY A 268 3.98 -15.15 9.86
CA GLY A 268 2.99 -15.34 10.92
C GLY A 268 1.64 -14.69 10.66
N ILE A 269 1.30 -14.38 9.41
CA ILE A 269 -0.05 -13.92 9.01
C ILE A 269 -1.11 -14.92 9.48
N LYS A 270 -2.24 -14.40 9.95
CA LYS A 270 -3.27 -15.19 10.64
C LYS A 270 -4.43 -15.63 9.74
N ALA A 271 -4.67 -14.95 8.63
CA ALA A 271 -5.72 -15.31 7.67
C ALA A 271 -5.48 -14.65 6.31
N ILE A 272 -6.01 -15.28 5.26
CA ILE A 272 -5.94 -14.81 3.87
C ILE A 272 -7.31 -14.33 3.41
N PHE A 273 -7.42 -13.05 3.07
CA PHE A 273 -8.62 -12.40 2.56
C PHE A 273 -8.60 -12.40 1.03
N VAL A 274 -9.11 -13.47 0.42
CA VAL A 274 -9.18 -13.61 -1.05
C VAL A 274 -10.22 -12.64 -1.59
N THR A 275 -9.78 -11.62 -2.33
CA THR A 275 -10.67 -10.59 -2.87
C THR A 275 -11.22 -11.01 -4.23
N VAL A 276 -12.54 -11.15 -4.32
CA VAL A 276 -13.25 -11.65 -5.52
C VAL A 276 -14.20 -10.63 -6.16
N ASP A 277 -14.35 -9.44 -5.58
CA ASP A 277 -15.20 -8.38 -6.10
C ASP A 277 -14.54 -7.48 -7.15
N ALA A 278 -13.28 -7.72 -7.52
CA ALA A 278 -12.52 -6.89 -8.45
C ALA A 278 -11.71 -7.69 -9.51
N PRO A 279 -12.30 -8.68 -10.21
CA PRO A 279 -11.61 -9.36 -11.31
C PRO A 279 -11.26 -8.41 -12.45
N VAL A 280 -12.07 -7.37 -12.64
CA VAL A 280 -11.76 -6.21 -13.48
C VAL A 280 -11.82 -4.97 -12.59
N PRO A 281 -10.83 -4.07 -12.65
CA PRO A 281 -10.86 -2.84 -11.86
C PRO A 281 -12.10 -1.98 -12.18
N GLY A 282 -12.76 -1.48 -11.14
CA GLY A 282 -13.87 -0.55 -11.31
C GLY A 282 -13.44 0.79 -11.90
N LYS A 283 -14.33 1.40 -12.68
CA LYS A 283 -14.06 2.67 -13.37
C LYS A 283 -14.21 3.85 -12.41
N ARG A 284 -13.08 4.36 -11.91
CA ARG A 284 -13.05 5.47 -10.95
C ARG A 284 -12.72 6.78 -11.65
N GLU A 285 -13.75 7.47 -12.14
CA GLU A 285 -13.57 8.58 -13.08
C GLU A 285 -12.75 9.75 -12.53
N ALA A 286 -12.90 10.09 -11.25
CA ALA A 286 -12.12 11.16 -10.64
C ALA A 286 -10.61 10.83 -10.61
N ASP A 287 -10.25 9.56 -10.41
CA ASP A 287 -8.86 9.10 -10.45
C ASP A 287 -8.32 9.04 -11.88
N GLU A 288 -9.13 8.63 -12.86
CA GLU A 288 -8.73 8.56 -14.28
C GLU A 288 -8.49 9.96 -14.89
N ARG A 289 -9.23 10.98 -14.44
CA ARG A 289 -9.12 12.36 -14.93
C ARG A 289 -7.80 13.04 -14.54
N ILE A 290 -7.10 12.53 -13.53
CA ILE A 290 -5.82 13.08 -13.07
C ILE A 290 -4.70 12.12 -13.47
N ALA A 291 -3.63 12.65 -14.07
CA ALA A 291 -2.48 11.87 -14.49
C ALA A 291 -1.91 11.03 -13.33
N ALA A 292 -1.42 9.84 -13.66
CA ALA A 292 -0.75 8.96 -12.72
C ALA A 292 0.60 9.59 -12.33
N VAL A 293 0.94 9.41 -11.06
CA VAL A 293 2.28 9.59 -10.51
C VAL A 293 2.99 8.24 -10.56
N ASP A 294 4.29 8.22 -10.83
CA ASP A 294 5.08 6.98 -10.93
C ASP A 294 5.21 6.31 -9.56
N ILE A 295 4.52 5.19 -9.39
CA ILE A 295 4.44 4.44 -8.13
C ILE A 295 4.39 2.94 -8.43
N GLN A 296 5.07 2.15 -7.61
CA GLN A 296 5.06 0.70 -7.69
C GLN A 296 4.68 0.06 -6.34
N SER A 297 3.83 -0.96 -6.38
CA SER A 297 3.52 -1.78 -5.20
C SER A 297 4.71 -2.66 -4.86
N ALA A 298 5.17 -2.61 -3.61
CA ALA A 298 6.28 -3.44 -3.15
C ALA A 298 5.91 -4.94 -3.08
N ILE A 299 4.64 -5.28 -2.82
CA ILE A 299 4.20 -6.69 -2.69
C ILE A 299 3.89 -7.32 -4.06
N SER A 300 2.96 -6.72 -4.83
CA SER A 300 2.57 -7.28 -6.13
C SER A 300 3.53 -6.94 -7.28
N GLY A 301 4.43 -5.97 -7.11
CA GLY A 301 5.25 -5.40 -8.18
C GLY A 301 4.47 -4.53 -9.18
N ALA A 302 3.15 -4.33 -8.99
CA ALA A 302 2.33 -3.58 -9.93
C ALA A 302 2.72 -2.10 -9.99
N ALA A 303 2.97 -1.59 -11.19
CA ALA A 303 3.39 -0.21 -11.44
C ALA A 303 2.28 0.62 -12.11
N SER A 304 2.25 1.92 -11.79
CA SER A 304 1.41 2.89 -12.47
C SER A 304 1.97 3.27 -13.85
N SER A 305 1.10 3.56 -14.81
CA SER A 305 1.47 4.21 -16.08
C SER A 305 0.33 5.07 -16.61
N ASN A 306 0.62 6.01 -17.52
CA ASN A 306 -0.44 6.79 -18.19
C ASN A 306 -0.81 6.16 -19.54
N ASP A 307 -2.10 5.98 -19.81
CA ASP A 307 -2.59 5.47 -21.10
C ASP A 307 -3.67 6.41 -21.71
N LYS A 308 -4.24 6.03 -22.86
CA LYS A 308 -5.29 6.81 -23.55
C LYS A 308 -6.59 6.97 -22.74
N LYS A 309 -6.75 6.23 -21.65
CA LYS A 309 -7.88 6.25 -20.70
C LYS A 309 -7.50 6.99 -19.40
N GLY A 310 -6.40 7.75 -19.39
CA GLY A 310 -5.97 8.58 -18.26
C GLY A 310 -5.17 7.83 -17.19
N GLY A 311 -4.93 8.48 -16.05
CA GLY A 311 -3.98 8.06 -15.02
C GLY A 311 -4.54 7.15 -13.93
N GLY A 312 -5.54 6.31 -14.21
CA GLY A 312 -6.29 5.58 -13.18
C GLY A 312 -5.47 4.55 -12.40
N LEU A 313 -4.88 4.93 -11.27
CA LEU A 313 -3.99 4.09 -10.44
C LEU A 313 -4.63 2.73 -10.11
N GLY A 314 -5.91 2.70 -9.75
CA GLY A 314 -6.59 1.45 -9.40
C GLY A 314 -6.80 0.51 -10.58
N ARG A 315 -6.93 1.06 -11.79
CA ARG A 315 -7.00 0.27 -13.03
C ARG A 315 -5.64 -0.35 -13.35
N LEU A 316 -4.59 0.44 -13.21
CA LEU A 316 -3.22 0.06 -13.55
C LEU A 316 -2.69 -0.99 -12.55
N MET A 317 -2.98 -0.80 -11.27
CA MET A 317 -2.59 -1.70 -10.20
C MET A 317 -3.37 -3.02 -10.16
N GLY A 318 -4.44 -3.16 -10.93
CA GLY A 318 -5.24 -4.38 -10.99
C GLY A 318 -4.98 -5.26 -12.21
N GLN A 319 -3.99 -4.93 -13.05
CA GLN A 319 -3.77 -5.63 -14.32
C GLN A 319 -3.29 -7.07 -14.17
N TYR A 320 -2.56 -7.38 -13.09
CA TYR A 320 -2.03 -8.71 -12.82
C TYR A 320 -3.07 -9.70 -12.29
N ILE A 321 -4.24 -9.20 -11.86
CA ILE A 321 -5.28 -9.97 -11.19
C ILE A 321 -5.86 -10.99 -12.18
N ASP A 322 -5.90 -12.26 -11.75
CA ASP A 322 -6.47 -13.36 -12.51
C ASP A 322 -7.99 -13.22 -12.63
N LYS A 323 -8.45 -12.98 -13.85
CA LYS A 323 -9.88 -12.86 -14.20
C LYS A 323 -10.59 -14.20 -14.27
N ALA A 324 -9.83 -15.30 -14.34
CA ALA A 324 -10.34 -16.66 -14.44
C ALA A 324 -10.42 -17.36 -13.08
N LEU A 325 -10.28 -16.64 -11.97
CA LEU A 325 -10.44 -17.21 -10.63
C LEU A 325 -11.86 -17.77 -10.44
N THR A 326 -11.93 -19.01 -9.96
CA THR A 326 -13.17 -19.77 -9.74
C THR A 326 -13.24 -20.32 -8.32
N TRP A 327 -14.41 -20.86 -7.96
CA TRP A 327 -14.61 -21.52 -6.67
C TRP A 327 -13.64 -22.68 -6.41
N SER A 328 -13.30 -23.47 -7.44
CA SER A 328 -12.38 -24.61 -7.30
C SER A 328 -10.95 -24.18 -6.94
N ASP A 329 -10.56 -22.95 -7.24
CA ASP A 329 -9.23 -22.44 -6.89
C ASP A 329 -9.06 -22.24 -5.37
N LEU A 330 -10.17 -22.08 -4.62
CA LEU A 330 -10.11 -21.83 -3.17
C LEU A 330 -9.44 -23.00 -2.42
N ALA A 331 -9.65 -24.23 -2.86
CA ALA A 331 -9.01 -25.41 -2.27
C ALA A 331 -7.49 -25.33 -2.40
N TRP A 332 -6.98 -24.96 -3.58
CA TRP A 332 -5.55 -24.77 -3.83
C TRP A 332 -4.95 -23.64 -2.98
N ILE A 333 -5.67 -22.52 -2.83
CA ILE A 333 -5.23 -21.41 -1.97
C ILE A 333 -5.15 -21.87 -0.50
N LYS A 334 -6.13 -22.67 -0.05
CA LYS A 334 -6.20 -23.17 1.33
C LYS A 334 -5.05 -24.13 1.61
N GLU A 335 -4.83 -25.08 0.71
CA GLU A 335 -3.73 -26.04 0.77
C GLU A 335 -2.36 -25.35 0.73
N THR A 336 -2.18 -24.38 -0.17
CA THR A 336 -0.90 -23.69 -0.34
C THR A 336 -0.59 -22.77 0.84
N SER A 337 -1.60 -22.08 1.40
CA SER A 337 -1.37 -21.15 2.51
C SER A 337 -1.29 -21.84 3.87
N GLU A 338 -2.03 -22.94 4.05
CA GLU A 338 -2.29 -23.56 5.36
C GLU A 338 -2.83 -22.55 6.40
N LEU A 339 -3.55 -21.53 5.93
CA LEU A 339 -4.15 -20.49 6.74
C LEU A 339 -5.67 -20.42 6.51
N PRO A 340 -6.45 -19.90 7.49
CA PRO A 340 -7.87 -19.63 7.29
C PRO A 340 -8.09 -18.70 6.09
N ILE A 341 -9.08 -19.04 5.26
CA ILE A 341 -9.49 -18.22 4.12
C ILE A 341 -10.76 -17.45 4.43
N VAL A 342 -10.72 -16.16 4.13
CA VAL A 342 -11.89 -15.28 4.12
C VAL A 342 -12.20 -14.85 2.70
N LEU A 343 -13.41 -15.14 2.22
CA LEU A 343 -13.85 -14.67 0.91
C LEU A 343 -14.35 -13.23 1.01
N LYS A 344 -13.55 -12.28 0.54
CA LYS A 344 -13.86 -10.84 0.57
C LYS A 344 -14.49 -10.40 -0.75
N GLY A 345 -15.65 -9.75 -0.67
CA GLY A 345 -16.35 -9.25 -1.84
C GLY A 345 -17.66 -9.97 -2.17
N VAL A 346 -18.16 -10.80 -1.25
CA VAL A 346 -19.44 -11.50 -1.38
C VAL A 346 -20.57 -10.46 -1.34
N GLN A 347 -21.44 -10.48 -2.35
CA GLN A 347 -22.51 -9.49 -2.54
C GLN A 347 -23.90 -10.11 -2.72
N SER A 348 -24.00 -11.44 -2.74
CA SER A 348 -25.26 -12.17 -2.89
C SER A 348 -25.38 -13.29 -1.85
N VAL A 349 -26.63 -13.67 -1.55
CA VAL A 349 -26.90 -14.83 -0.67
C VAL A 349 -26.42 -16.12 -1.33
N ALA A 350 -26.61 -16.26 -2.64
CA ALA A 350 -26.17 -17.46 -3.37
C ALA A 350 -24.65 -17.69 -3.25
N ASP A 351 -23.85 -16.62 -3.34
CA ASP A 351 -22.39 -16.73 -3.16
C ASP A 351 -22.00 -17.01 -1.70
N ALA A 352 -22.79 -16.53 -0.73
CA ALA A 352 -22.59 -16.88 0.68
C ALA A 352 -22.85 -18.36 0.95
N GLU A 353 -23.86 -18.97 0.29
CA GLU A 353 -24.13 -20.40 0.35
C GLU A 353 -23.04 -21.23 -0.37
N MET A 354 -22.52 -20.73 -1.49
CA MET A 354 -21.40 -21.35 -2.18
C MET A 354 -20.13 -21.35 -1.32
N ALA A 355 -19.85 -20.29 -0.57
CA ALA A 355 -18.71 -20.24 0.34
C ALA A 355 -18.74 -21.36 1.40
N LEU A 356 -19.92 -21.75 1.87
CA LEU A 356 -20.09 -22.91 2.77
C LEU A 356 -19.77 -24.23 2.05
N THR A 357 -20.20 -24.37 0.79
CA THR A 357 -19.96 -25.58 -0.02
C THR A 357 -18.48 -25.81 -0.30
N TYR A 358 -17.70 -24.73 -0.45
CA TYR A 358 -16.27 -24.75 -0.70
C TYR A 358 -15.40 -24.64 0.57
N ASP A 359 -16.00 -24.84 1.76
CA ASP A 359 -15.30 -24.90 3.04
C ASP A 359 -14.42 -23.66 3.34
N VAL A 360 -14.95 -22.48 3.03
CA VAL A 360 -14.32 -21.20 3.39
C VAL A 360 -14.56 -20.90 4.87
N ASP A 361 -13.54 -20.43 5.59
CA ASP A 361 -13.62 -20.19 7.05
C ASP A 361 -14.48 -18.98 7.42
N ALA A 362 -14.55 -17.95 6.57
CA ALA A 362 -15.47 -16.83 6.73
C ALA A 362 -15.77 -16.10 5.41
N ILE A 363 -16.83 -15.30 5.39
CA ILE A 363 -17.11 -14.35 4.32
C ILE A 363 -17.01 -12.91 4.82
N PHE A 364 -16.56 -12.02 3.95
CA PHE A 364 -16.59 -10.58 4.18
C PHE A 364 -17.49 -9.93 3.12
N LEU A 365 -18.73 -9.63 3.54
CA LEU A 365 -19.72 -8.91 2.74
C LEU A 365 -19.18 -7.52 2.39
N SER A 366 -18.91 -7.30 1.11
CA SER A 366 -18.26 -6.08 0.63
C SER A 366 -18.50 -5.91 -0.86
N ASN A 367 -18.57 -4.66 -1.30
CA ASN A 367 -18.57 -4.26 -2.71
C ASN A 367 -17.36 -3.34 -2.99
N HIS A 368 -16.25 -3.62 -2.31
CA HIS A 368 -15.03 -2.84 -2.36
C HIS A 368 -15.20 -1.35 -1.96
N GLY A 369 -16.17 -1.04 -1.08
CA GLY A 369 -16.50 0.35 -0.72
C GLY A 369 -17.18 1.13 -1.85
N GLY A 370 -17.80 0.43 -2.80
CA GLY A 370 -18.39 0.97 -4.02
C GLY A 370 -17.38 1.23 -5.14
N ARG A 371 -16.15 0.70 -5.04
CA ARG A 371 -15.06 0.96 -6.01
C ARG A 371 -15.00 -0.04 -7.16
N SER A 372 -15.88 -1.04 -7.18
CA SER A 372 -15.95 -2.04 -8.25
C SER A 372 -17.24 -1.90 -9.07
N LEU A 373 -18.30 -2.65 -8.75
CA LEU A 373 -19.59 -2.57 -9.42
C LEU A 373 -20.47 -1.45 -8.83
N ASP A 374 -21.11 -0.68 -9.72
CA ASP A 374 -22.07 0.37 -9.38
C ASP A 374 -23.46 0.03 -9.97
N THR A 375 -24.51 0.66 -9.43
CA THR A 375 -25.92 0.34 -9.76
C THR A 375 -26.79 1.53 -10.15
#